data_AF-A0A2T2VG92-F1
#
_entry.id   AF-A0A2T2VG92-F1
#
_cell.length_a   1.000
_cell.length_b   1.000
_cell.length_c   1.000
_cell.angle_alpha   90.00
_cell.angle_beta   90.00
_cell.angle_gamma   90.00
#
_symmetry.space_group_name_H-M   'P 1'
#
loop_
_entity.id
_entity.type
_entity.pdbx_description
1 polymer ?
#
loop_
_entity_poly.entity_id
_entity_poly.type
_entity_poly.pdbx_seq_one_letter_code
_entity_poly.pdbx_strand_id
1 'polypeptide(L)'
;MANDSNYVSKFGFSMENFLAMIIPNTYEFYWNTSAREFYNRMHKEYKKFWTEERINKAEAINLTKQEVIILASIAQQESNKQEEWPAIAGVYLNRLKSGWKLQADPTLKYLVEDREKVNRIYDKHKTIQSPYNTYQNKGLPPGPIVVPQIQAIDSVLNAKDHEYMYFSAKADLSGYHHFSKTLREHINHANEYQRALNKRNIY
;
A
#
# COMPACT_ATOMS: atom_id res chain seq x y z
N MET A 1 14.15 15.23 -18.26
CA MET A 1 14.47 15.92 -16.98
C MET A 1 14.33 15.00 -15.74
N ALA A 2 14.47 13.68 -15.89
CA ALA A 2 14.44 12.69 -14.80
C ALA A 2 15.81 12.02 -14.54
N ASN A 3 16.92 12.68 -14.90
CA ASN A 3 18.28 12.12 -14.80
C ASN A 3 19.11 12.70 -13.65
N ASP A 4 18.55 13.55 -12.79
CA ASP A 4 19.24 14.01 -11.58
C ASP A 4 18.95 13.02 -10.42
N SER A 5 19.18 11.71 -10.68
CA SER A 5 18.99 10.59 -9.72
C SER A 5 19.71 10.84 -8.39
N ASN A 6 20.76 11.68 -8.41
CA ASN A 6 21.52 12.11 -7.24
C ASN A 6 20.88 13.26 -6.44
N TYR A 7 19.80 13.89 -6.88
CA TYR A 7 19.22 15.02 -6.14
C TYR A 7 18.32 14.56 -5.00
N VAL A 8 17.53 13.50 -5.21
CA VAL A 8 16.60 12.97 -4.19
C VAL A 8 17.31 12.32 -3.01
N SER A 9 18.53 11.79 -3.23
CA SER A 9 19.36 11.20 -2.17
C SER A 9 19.75 12.21 -1.09
N LYS A 10 19.83 13.50 -1.42
CA LYS A 10 20.04 14.59 -0.44
C LYS A 10 18.94 14.67 0.62
N PHE A 11 17.77 14.12 0.33
CA PHE A 11 16.62 14.08 1.23
C PHE A 11 16.46 12.72 1.92
N GLY A 12 17.38 11.77 1.69
CA GLY A 12 17.29 10.40 2.23
C GLY A 12 16.34 9.49 1.47
N PHE A 13 16.04 9.82 0.20
CA PHE A 13 15.19 9.01 -0.68
C PHE A 13 15.98 8.49 -1.89
N SER A 14 15.57 7.34 -2.40
CA SER A 14 16.04 6.76 -3.65
C SER A 14 15.03 6.99 -4.77
N MET A 15 15.38 6.60 -6.00
CA MET A 15 14.45 6.66 -7.13
C MET A 15 13.26 5.69 -6.98
N GLU A 16 13.41 4.64 -6.19
CA GLU A 16 12.35 3.68 -5.91
C GLU A 16 11.36 4.24 -4.89
N ASN A 17 11.83 4.98 -3.87
CA ASN A 17 10.99 5.43 -2.76
C ASN A 17 10.68 6.94 -2.73
N PHE A 18 11.12 7.73 -3.73
CA PHE A 18 10.88 9.18 -3.74
C PHE A 18 9.40 9.55 -3.65
N LEU A 19 8.50 8.71 -4.15
CA LEU A 19 7.05 8.90 -4.04
C LEU A 19 6.60 8.95 -2.58
N ALA A 20 7.32 8.32 -1.65
CA ALA A 20 7.04 8.42 -0.22
C ALA A 20 7.33 9.82 0.36
N MET A 21 8.09 10.67 -0.34
CA MET A 21 8.27 12.07 0.03
C MET A 21 7.07 12.93 -0.34
N ILE A 22 6.24 12.51 -1.28
CA ILE A 22 5.14 13.33 -1.81
C ILE A 22 3.87 13.10 -0.98
N ILE A 23 3.42 14.13 -0.28
CA ILE A 23 2.13 14.10 0.43
C ILE A 23 1.03 14.55 -0.54
N PRO A 24 -0.13 13.88 -0.66
CA PRO A 24 -1.18 14.31 -1.58
C PRO A 24 -1.95 15.49 -0.98
N ASN A 25 -1.51 16.69 -1.32
CA ASN A 25 -2.15 17.94 -0.95
C ASN A 25 -2.18 18.89 -2.15
N THR A 26 -2.90 20.00 -2.02
CA THR A 26 -2.88 21.06 -3.02
C THR A 26 -1.64 21.93 -2.80
N TYR A 27 -0.87 22.11 -3.87
CA TYR A 27 0.35 22.92 -3.85
C TYR A 27 0.27 24.01 -4.91
N GLU A 28 0.59 25.24 -4.51
CA GLU A 28 0.74 26.35 -5.43
C GLU A 28 2.20 26.52 -5.82
N PHE A 29 2.43 26.73 -7.11
CA PHE A 29 3.75 26.90 -7.70
C PHE A 29 3.74 28.06 -8.69
N TYR A 30 4.85 28.79 -8.78
CA TYR A 30 5.06 29.69 -9.90
C TYR A 30 5.27 28.90 -11.18
N TRP A 31 4.84 29.45 -12.32
CA TRP A 31 4.91 28.80 -13.63
C TRP A 31 6.35 28.43 -14.05
N ASN A 32 7.35 29.13 -13.52
CA ASN A 32 8.78 28.92 -13.80
C ASN A 32 9.51 28.12 -12.70
N THR A 33 8.78 27.47 -11.79
CA THR A 33 9.38 26.63 -10.73
C THR A 33 10.23 25.52 -11.35
N SER A 34 11.51 25.47 -10.99
CA SER A 34 12.43 24.42 -11.43
C SER A 34 12.16 23.07 -10.74
N ALA A 35 12.63 21.97 -11.33
CA ALA A 35 12.53 20.65 -10.70
C ALA A 35 13.18 20.60 -9.30
N ARG A 36 14.29 21.32 -9.10
CA ARG A 36 14.96 21.39 -7.79
C ARG A 36 14.12 22.12 -6.75
N GLU A 37 13.51 23.24 -7.12
CA GLU A 37 12.58 23.96 -6.24
C GLU A 37 11.34 23.12 -5.92
N PHE A 38 10.83 22.36 -6.89
CA PHE A 38 9.76 21.39 -6.67
C PHE A 38 10.16 20.35 -5.61
N TYR A 39 11.31 19.68 -5.75
CA TYR A 39 11.75 18.68 -4.77
C TYR A 39 11.96 19.29 -3.38
N ASN A 40 12.57 20.48 -3.29
CA ASN A 40 12.72 21.20 -2.02
C ASN A 40 11.36 21.52 -1.38
N ARG A 41 10.38 21.93 -2.19
CA ARG A 41 9.03 22.18 -1.71
C ARG A 41 8.38 20.90 -1.20
N MET A 42 8.41 19.80 -1.96
CA MET A 42 7.84 18.52 -1.52
C MET A 42 8.50 18.01 -0.23
N HIS A 43 9.82 18.09 -0.12
CA HIS A 43 10.53 17.70 1.09
C HIS A 43 10.17 18.58 2.31
N LYS A 44 9.95 19.89 2.11
CA LYS A 44 9.48 20.78 3.16
C LYS A 44 8.09 20.37 3.67
N GLU A 45 7.19 20.02 2.76
CA GLU A 45 5.82 19.60 3.12
C GLU A 45 5.83 18.20 3.77
N TYR A 46 6.68 17.29 3.30
CA TYR A 46 6.93 16.00 3.96
C TYR A 46 7.37 16.18 5.42
N LYS A 47 8.34 17.07 5.68
CA LYS A 47 8.80 17.35 7.05
C LYS A 47 7.69 17.91 7.94
N LYS A 48 6.85 18.79 7.41
CA LYS A 48 5.70 19.36 8.15
C LYS A 48 4.63 18.31 8.44
N PHE A 49 4.39 17.40 7.49
CA PHE A 49 3.40 16.34 7.65
C PHE A 49 3.75 15.39 8.81
N TRP A 50 5.03 15.05 8.94
CA TRP A 50 5.56 14.19 10.00
C TRP A 50 5.80 14.94 11.31
N THR A 51 4.71 15.19 12.03
CA THR A 51 4.73 15.71 13.40
C THR A 51 5.30 14.68 14.39
N GLU A 52 5.72 15.13 15.58
CA GLU A 52 6.17 14.24 16.66
C GLU A 52 5.14 13.15 16.98
N GLU A 53 3.84 13.50 17.01
CA GLU A 53 2.77 12.52 17.22
C GLU A 53 2.77 11.40 16.16
N ARG A 54 2.87 11.74 14.87
CA ARG A 54 2.89 10.74 13.80
C ARG A 54 4.17 9.90 13.85
N ILE A 55 5.30 10.52 14.20
CA ILE A 55 6.57 9.81 14.37
C ILE A 55 6.47 8.79 15.49
N ASN A 56 5.96 9.20 16.66
CA ASN A 56 5.77 8.30 17.81
C ASN A 56 4.82 7.13 17.47
N LYS A 57 3.75 7.39 16.70
CA LYS A 57 2.84 6.33 16.22
C LYS A 57 3.54 5.35 15.27
N ALA A 58 4.37 5.85 14.35
CA ALA A 58 5.14 5.01 13.44
C ALA A 58 6.13 4.11 14.21
N GLU A 59 6.84 4.68 15.18
CA GLU A 59 7.76 3.96 16.06
C GLU A 59 7.04 2.89 16.90
N ALA A 60 5.84 3.20 17.42
CA ALA A 60 5.05 2.25 18.20
C ALA A 60 4.64 0.99 17.39
N ILE A 61 4.50 1.11 16.07
CA ILE A 61 4.24 -0.03 15.17
C ILE A 61 5.52 -0.59 14.52
N ASN A 62 6.70 -0.15 14.97
CA ASN A 62 8.02 -0.53 14.46
C ASN A 62 8.22 -0.28 12.96
N LEU A 63 7.67 0.84 12.44
CA LEU A 63 7.88 1.26 11.06
C LEU A 63 8.55 2.63 10.99
N THR A 64 9.42 2.79 10.00
CA THR A 64 9.91 4.11 9.60
C THR A 64 8.83 4.90 8.86
N LYS A 65 9.01 6.21 8.74
CA LYS A 65 8.12 7.12 7.98
C LYS A 65 7.89 6.65 6.54
N GLN A 66 8.95 6.16 5.89
CA GLN A 66 8.90 5.66 4.52
C GLN A 66 8.08 4.37 4.46
N GLU A 67 8.32 3.44 5.39
CA GLU A 67 7.59 2.17 5.47
C GLU A 67 6.10 2.34 5.74
N VAL A 68 5.72 3.32 6.58
CA VAL A 68 4.30 3.67 6.79
C VAL A 68 3.65 4.07 5.47
N ILE A 69 4.31 4.90 4.66
CA ILE A 69 3.78 5.37 3.38
C ILE A 69 3.73 4.24 2.35
N ILE A 70 4.75 3.36 2.33
CA ILE A 70 4.74 2.17 1.48
C ILE A 70 3.54 1.28 1.85
N LEU A 71 3.34 1.00 3.13
CA LEU A 71 2.22 0.17 3.57
C LEU A 71 0.86 0.82 3.29
N ALA A 72 0.74 2.13 3.47
CA ALA A 72 -0.46 2.89 3.14
C ALA A 72 -0.80 2.82 1.64
N SER A 73 0.22 2.86 0.77
CA SER A 73 0.04 2.73 -0.68
C SER A 73 -0.52 1.37 -1.08
N ILE A 74 -0.16 0.31 -0.35
CA ILE A 74 -0.68 -1.04 -0.56
C ILE A 74 -2.11 -1.13 -0.02
N ALA A 75 -2.33 -0.76 1.25
CA ALA A 75 -3.63 -0.85 1.89
C ALA A 75 -4.73 -0.05 1.17
N GLN A 76 -4.41 1.14 0.65
CA GLN A 76 -5.35 1.94 -0.14
C GLN A 76 -5.77 1.24 -1.44
N GLN A 77 -4.87 0.50 -2.08
CA GLN A 77 -5.17 -0.18 -3.35
C GLN A 77 -5.93 -1.50 -3.14
N GLU A 78 -5.99 -2.03 -1.92
CA GLU A 78 -6.73 -3.26 -1.60
C GLU A 78 -8.24 -3.05 -1.49
N SER A 79 -8.67 -1.89 -0.98
CA SER A 79 -10.10 -1.61 -0.81
C SER A 79 -10.45 -0.17 -1.15
N ASN A 80 -11.56 -0.01 -1.87
CA ASN A 80 -12.19 1.30 -2.07
C ASN A 80 -12.98 1.77 -0.83
N LYS A 81 -13.11 0.92 0.20
CA LYS A 81 -13.79 1.24 1.46
C LYS A 81 -12.77 1.76 2.48
N GLN A 82 -12.75 3.08 2.67
CA GLN A 82 -11.80 3.73 3.59
C GLN A 82 -11.91 3.20 5.03
N GLU A 83 -13.11 2.80 5.45
CA GLU A 83 -13.36 2.24 6.79
C GLU A 83 -12.62 0.90 7.05
N GLU A 84 -12.21 0.20 6.00
CA GLU A 84 -11.48 -1.08 6.11
C GLU A 84 -9.97 -0.90 6.20
N TRP A 85 -9.43 0.25 5.77
CA TRP A 85 -7.98 0.47 5.72
C TRP A 85 -7.29 0.23 7.07
N PRO A 86 -7.83 0.64 8.23
CA PRO A 86 -7.20 0.31 9.51
C PRO A 86 -7.11 -1.19 9.81
N ALA A 87 -8.10 -1.99 9.39
CA ALA A 87 -8.09 -3.44 9.55
C ALA A 87 -7.14 -4.11 8.54
N ILE A 88 -7.14 -3.65 7.30
CA ILE A 88 -6.20 -4.13 6.26
C ILE A 88 -4.75 -3.83 6.68
N ALA A 89 -4.48 -2.62 7.18
CA ALA A 89 -3.18 -2.26 7.72
C ALA A 89 -2.79 -3.17 8.90
N GLY A 90 -3.72 -3.46 9.82
CA GLY A 90 -3.52 -4.42 10.91
C GLY A 90 -3.10 -5.81 10.41
N VAL A 91 -3.75 -6.32 9.36
CA VAL A 91 -3.38 -7.64 8.78
C VAL A 91 -1.95 -7.62 8.26
N TYR A 92 -1.56 -6.57 7.54
CA TYR A 92 -0.19 -6.48 7.02
C TYR A 92 0.84 -6.27 8.11
N LEU A 93 0.54 -5.49 9.16
CA LEU A 93 1.42 -5.37 10.32
C LEU A 93 1.63 -6.73 10.99
N ASN A 94 0.58 -7.55 11.13
CA ASN A 94 0.71 -8.90 11.67
C ASN A 94 1.58 -9.81 10.79
N ARG A 95 1.42 -9.72 9.46
CA ARG A 95 2.27 -10.43 8.50
C ARG A 95 3.73 -10.00 8.58
N LEU A 96 4.00 -8.70 8.67
CA LEU A 96 5.35 -8.17 8.82
C LEU A 96 6.00 -8.64 10.13
N LYS A 97 5.29 -8.54 11.25
CA LYS A 97 5.76 -9.00 12.58
C LYS A 97 6.08 -10.50 12.60
N SER A 98 5.34 -11.32 11.86
CA SER A 98 5.56 -12.77 11.75
C SER A 98 6.55 -13.20 10.66
N GLY A 99 7.16 -12.23 9.95
CA GLY A 99 8.07 -12.55 8.83
C GLY A 99 7.38 -13.22 7.65
N TRP A 100 6.06 -13.05 7.52
CA TRP A 100 5.26 -13.51 6.39
C TRP A 100 5.38 -12.53 5.23
N LYS A 101 5.33 -13.07 4.02
CA LYS A 101 5.11 -12.33 2.79
C LYS A 101 3.78 -11.55 2.82
N LEU A 102 3.75 -10.35 2.23
CA LEU A 102 2.51 -9.55 2.21
C LEU A 102 1.46 -10.12 1.25
N GLN A 103 1.86 -10.76 0.15
CA GLN A 103 0.95 -11.38 -0.83
C GLN A 103 -0.19 -10.43 -1.26
N ALA A 104 0.17 -9.20 -1.59
CA ALA A 104 -0.77 -8.14 -1.94
C ALA A 104 -0.89 -8.03 -3.47
N ASP A 105 -2.09 -8.21 -4.01
CA ASP A 105 -2.37 -8.16 -5.46
C ASP A 105 -2.03 -6.81 -6.11
N PRO A 106 -2.26 -5.64 -5.46
CA PRO A 106 -1.85 -4.35 -5.99
C PRO A 106 -0.36 -4.26 -6.33
N THR A 107 0.50 -4.99 -5.60
CA THR A 107 1.94 -5.00 -5.87
C THR A 107 2.29 -5.76 -7.14
N LEU A 108 1.50 -6.79 -7.50
CA LEU A 108 1.61 -7.45 -8.80
C LEU A 108 1.02 -6.59 -9.90
N LYS A 109 -0.11 -5.91 -9.65
CA LYS A 109 -0.70 -4.98 -10.63
C LYS A 109 0.27 -3.87 -11.01
N TYR A 110 1.04 -3.37 -10.05
CA TYR A 110 2.08 -2.37 -10.27
C TYR A 110 3.17 -2.84 -11.26
N LEU A 111 3.40 -4.16 -11.36
CA LEU A 111 4.43 -4.75 -12.23
C LEU A 111 3.97 -5.03 -13.65
N VAL A 112 2.67 -4.95 -13.94
CA VAL A 112 2.15 -5.23 -15.28
C VAL A 112 2.17 -3.96 -16.12
N GLU A 113 2.76 -4.04 -17.32
CA GLU A 113 2.96 -2.89 -18.23
C GLU A 113 1.65 -2.14 -18.55
N ASP A 114 0.53 -2.86 -18.70
CA ASP A 114 -0.79 -2.29 -18.99
C ASP A 114 -1.71 -2.32 -17.76
N ARG A 115 -1.21 -1.76 -16.65
CA ARG A 115 -1.87 -1.74 -15.33
C ARG A 115 -3.31 -1.21 -15.34
N GLU A 116 -3.68 -0.37 -16.33
CA GLU A 116 -5.03 0.18 -16.45
C GLU A 116 -6.03 -0.79 -17.09
N LYS A 117 -5.55 -1.75 -17.89
CA LYS A 117 -6.42 -2.75 -18.56
C LYS A 117 -6.49 -4.07 -17.81
N VAL A 118 -5.65 -4.27 -16.79
CA VAL A 118 -5.62 -5.51 -16.00
C VAL A 118 -6.64 -5.42 -14.86
N ASN A 119 -7.81 -6.01 -15.10
CA ASN A 119 -8.86 -6.16 -14.09
C ASN A 119 -8.65 -7.39 -13.19
N ARG A 120 -7.79 -8.34 -13.59
CA ARG A 120 -7.53 -9.59 -12.86
C ARG A 120 -6.07 -9.98 -12.88
N ILE A 121 -5.53 -10.31 -11.72
CA ILE A 121 -4.19 -10.90 -11.57
C ILE A 121 -4.29 -12.41 -11.75
N TYR A 122 -3.49 -12.95 -12.67
CA TYR A 122 -3.41 -14.38 -12.94
C TYR A 122 -2.19 -14.99 -12.23
N ASP A 123 -2.18 -16.31 -12.05
CA ASP A 123 -1.06 -17.00 -11.38
C ASP A 123 0.29 -16.78 -12.06
N LYS A 124 0.31 -16.59 -13.40
CA LYS A 124 1.52 -16.22 -14.15
C LYS A 124 2.16 -14.90 -13.68
N HIS A 125 1.39 -13.98 -13.09
CA HIS A 125 1.95 -12.72 -12.59
C HIS A 125 2.68 -12.92 -11.26
N LYS A 126 2.29 -13.94 -10.47
CA LYS A 126 2.96 -14.26 -9.19
C LYS A 126 4.41 -14.73 -9.40
N THR A 127 4.78 -15.14 -10.63
CA THR A 127 6.13 -15.59 -10.97
C THR A 127 7.07 -14.47 -11.45
N ILE A 128 6.58 -13.22 -11.62
CA ILE A 128 7.41 -12.09 -12.09
C ILE A 128 8.53 -11.79 -11.08
N GLN A 129 9.78 -11.80 -11.55
CA GLN A 129 10.95 -11.47 -10.74
C GLN A 129 11.06 -9.95 -10.59
N SER A 130 10.78 -9.43 -9.40
CA SER A 130 10.89 -8.01 -9.08
C SER A 130 10.91 -7.79 -7.57
N PRO A 131 11.64 -6.79 -7.04
CA PRO A 131 11.62 -6.45 -5.62
C PRO A 131 10.24 -6.00 -5.12
N TYR A 132 9.33 -5.58 -6.01
CA TYR A 132 7.95 -5.25 -5.66
C TYR A 132 7.03 -6.49 -5.55
N ASN A 133 7.47 -7.67 -5.99
CA ASN A 133 6.64 -8.87 -5.92
C ASN A 133 6.57 -9.39 -4.47
N THR A 134 5.51 -9.01 -3.76
CA THR A 134 5.27 -9.43 -2.37
C THR A 134 4.78 -10.88 -2.22
N TYR A 135 4.61 -11.62 -3.32
CA TYR A 135 4.42 -13.08 -3.29
C TYR A 135 5.75 -13.84 -3.27
N GLN A 136 6.84 -13.20 -3.71
CA GLN A 136 8.17 -13.81 -3.73
C GLN A 136 9.05 -13.29 -2.59
N ASN A 137 8.98 -12.00 -2.31
CA ASN A 137 9.81 -11.33 -1.31
C ASN A 137 9.06 -11.14 0.01
N LYS A 138 9.79 -11.27 1.13
CA LYS A 138 9.31 -10.93 2.47
C LYS A 138 9.55 -9.44 2.75
N GLY A 139 8.76 -8.86 3.66
CA GLY A 139 8.86 -7.45 4.01
C GLY A 139 8.12 -6.54 3.04
N LEU A 140 8.41 -5.24 3.15
CA LEU A 140 7.85 -4.20 2.29
C LEU A 140 8.61 -4.11 0.96
N PRO A 141 7.94 -3.73 -0.14
CA PRO A 141 8.62 -3.41 -1.39
C PRO A 141 9.54 -2.18 -1.23
N PRO A 142 10.48 -1.93 -2.16
CA PRO A 142 11.46 -0.85 -2.00
C PRO A 142 10.86 0.55 -2.05
N GLY A 143 9.61 0.71 -2.50
CA GLY A 143 8.90 1.98 -2.58
C GLY A 143 7.39 1.80 -2.66
N PRO A 144 6.62 2.90 -2.56
CA PRO A 144 5.17 2.83 -2.63
C PRO A 144 4.71 2.60 -4.07
N ILE A 145 3.59 1.89 -4.24
CA ILE A 145 3.03 1.59 -5.58
C ILE A 145 2.16 2.74 -6.13
N VAL A 146 1.69 3.62 -5.25
CA VAL A 146 0.93 4.85 -5.53
C VAL A 146 1.28 5.90 -4.48
N VAL A 147 0.97 7.17 -4.71
CA VAL A 147 0.98 8.18 -3.64
C VAL A 147 -0.29 8.00 -2.80
N PRO A 148 -0.20 7.53 -1.54
CA PRO A 148 -1.38 7.26 -0.73
C PRO A 148 -1.99 8.53 -0.16
N GLN A 149 -3.31 8.56 -0.08
CA GLN A 149 -4.10 9.57 0.62
C GLN A 149 -3.66 9.70 2.07
N ILE A 150 -3.79 10.90 2.64
CA ILE A 150 -3.45 11.17 4.05
C ILE A 150 -4.24 10.22 4.97
N GLN A 151 -5.50 9.94 4.67
CA GLN A 151 -6.35 9.03 5.43
C GLN A 151 -5.82 7.59 5.41
N ALA A 152 -5.19 7.15 4.32
CA ALA A 152 -4.57 5.82 4.25
C ALA A 152 -3.29 5.77 5.10
N ILE A 153 -2.49 6.86 5.10
CA ILE A 153 -1.32 7.00 5.97
C ILE A 153 -1.75 6.96 7.44
N ASP A 154 -2.75 7.76 7.80
CA ASP A 154 -3.28 7.80 9.17
C ASP A 154 -3.93 6.46 9.56
N SER A 155 -4.50 5.70 8.62
CA SER A 155 -5.03 4.34 8.87
C SER A 155 -3.95 3.33 9.22
N VAL A 156 -2.73 3.47 8.69
CA VAL A 156 -1.58 2.66 9.09
C VAL A 156 -1.10 3.06 10.48
N LEU A 157 -0.96 4.36 10.73
CA LEU A 157 -0.52 4.88 12.03
C LEU A 157 -1.48 4.52 13.18
N ASN A 158 -2.77 4.39 12.87
CA ASN A 158 -3.82 4.02 13.82
C ASN A 158 -4.45 2.67 13.43
N ALA A 159 -3.63 1.73 12.95
CA ALA A 159 -4.10 0.42 12.54
C ALA A 159 -4.88 -0.28 13.66
N LYS A 160 -5.93 -1.03 13.30
CA LYS A 160 -6.71 -1.79 14.28
C LYS A 160 -5.88 -2.92 14.83
N ASP A 161 -5.84 -3.03 16.15
CA ASP A 161 -5.24 -4.17 16.82
C ASP A 161 -6.18 -5.38 16.75
N HIS A 162 -5.68 -6.47 16.16
CA HIS A 162 -6.39 -7.73 16.01
C HIS A 162 -5.40 -8.81 15.55
N GLU A 163 -5.83 -10.08 15.55
CA GLU A 163 -5.00 -11.22 15.15
C GLU A 163 -5.31 -11.75 13.74
N TYR A 164 -6.04 -10.99 12.92
CA TYR A 164 -6.34 -11.43 11.56
C TYR A 164 -5.07 -11.50 10.71
N MET A 165 -4.96 -12.58 9.95
CA MET A 165 -3.84 -12.86 9.02
C MET A 165 -4.30 -12.89 7.57
N TYR A 166 -5.61 -12.91 7.33
CA TYR A 166 -6.23 -13.04 6.02
C TYR A 166 -7.42 -12.10 5.89
N PHE A 167 -7.72 -11.72 4.65
CA PHE A 167 -8.98 -11.11 4.29
C PHE A 167 -9.41 -11.54 2.89
N SER A 168 -10.72 -11.57 2.64
CA SER A 168 -11.33 -11.95 1.35
C SER A 168 -12.60 -11.15 1.12
N ALA A 169 -12.96 -10.85 -0.13
CA ALA A 169 -14.19 -10.13 -0.44
C ALA A 169 -15.45 -10.83 0.12
N LYS A 170 -16.43 -10.05 0.59
CA LYS A 170 -17.69 -10.57 1.13
C LYS A 170 -18.61 -11.10 0.02
N ALA A 171 -19.26 -12.24 0.30
CA ALA A 171 -20.18 -12.90 -0.63
C ALA A 171 -21.47 -12.10 -0.90
N ASP A 172 -21.76 -11.07 -0.11
CA ASP A 172 -22.87 -10.13 -0.35
C ASP A 172 -22.58 -9.13 -1.49
N LEU A 173 -21.36 -9.13 -2.04
CA LEU A 173 -20.90 -8.25 -3.12
C LEU A 173 -21.02 -6.76 -2.78
N SER A 174 -20.98 -6.43 -1.49
CA SER A 174 -21.01 -5.06 -0.97
C SER A 174 -19.71 -4.28 -1.24
N GLY A 175 -18.65 -5.00 -1.63
CA GLY A 175 -17.29 -4.47 -1.80
C GLY A 175 -16.49 -4.38 -0.50
N TYR A 176 -17.01 -4.91 0.61
CA TYR A 176 -16.27 -5.09 1.86
C TYR A 176 -15.57 -6.47 1.90
N HIS A 177 -14.75 -6.68 2.93
CA HIS A 177 -13.98 -7.88 3.19
C HIS A 177 -14.41 -8.59 4.48
N HIS A 178 -14.31 -9.92 4.48
CA HIS A 178 -14.21 -10.75 5.68
C HIS A 178 -12.76 -10.81 6.12
N PHE A 179 -12.52 -10.65 7.41
CA PHE A 179 -11.21 -10.83 8.03
C PHE A 179 -11.17 -12.17 8.75
N SER A 180 -10.04 -12.86 8.71
CA SER A 180 -9.91 -14.23 9.24
C SER A 180 -8.54 -14.47 9.87
N LYS A 181 -8.51 -15.27 10.93
CA LYS A 181 -7.27 -15.63 11.62
C LYS A 181 -6.62 -16.85 10.98
N THR A 182 -7.44 -17.79 10.48
CA THR A 182 -6.96 -19.06 9.95
C THR A 182 -7.15 -19.18 8.44
N LEU A 183 -6.29 -19.98 7.80
CA LEU A 183 -6.41 -20.30 6.38
C LEU A 183 -7.75 -20.99 6.07
N ARG A 184 -8.24 -21.85 6.98
CA ARG A 184 -9.50 -22.57 6.80
C ARG A 184 -10.69 -21.62 6.71
N GLU A 185 -10.78 -20.63 7.60
CA GLU A 185 -11.81 -19.59 7.54
C GLU A 185 -11.72 -18.79 6.25
N HIS A 186 -10.50 -18.38 5.86
CA HIS A 186 -10.27 -17.64 4.63
C HIS A 186 -10.73 -18.42 3.39
N ILE A 187 -10.41 -19.72 3.29
CA ILE A 187 -10.85 -20.58 2.18
C ILE A 187 -12.37 -20.70 2.16
N ASN A 188 -13.02 -20.83 3.32
CA ASN A 188 -14.48 -20.89 3.39
C ASN A 188 -15.13 -19.61 2.87
N HIS A 189 -14.68 -18.43 3.32
CA HIS A 189 -15.19 -17.15 2.83
C HIS A 189 -14.91 -16.94 1.33
N ALA A 190 -13.72 -17.34 0.85
CA ALA A 190 -13.38 -17.27 -0.58
C ALA A 190 -14.31 -18.16 -1.43
N ASN A 191 -14.62 -19.37 -0.96
CA ASN A 191 -15.56 -20.27 -1.63
C ASN A 191 -16.99 -19.71 -1.65
N GLU A 192 -17.44 -19.06 -0.57
CA GLU A 192 -18.73 -18.39 -0.53
C GLU A 192 -18.81 -17.24 -1.54
N TYR A 193 -17.77 -16.42 -1.62
CA TYR A 193 -17.65 -15.35 -2.61
C TYR A 193 -17.68 -15.90 -4.04
N GLN A 194 -16.91 -16.95 -4.34
CA GLN A 194 -16.91 -17.57 -5.66
C GLN A 194 -18.28 -18.13 -6.03
N ARG A 195 -18.99 -18.76 -5.08
CA ARG A 195 -20.37 -19.23 -5.30
C ARG A 195 -21.33 -18.07 -5.59
N ALA A 196 -21.17 -16.92 -4.93
CA ALA A 196 -21.97 -15.73 -5.19
C ALA A 196 -21.71 -15.14 -6.59
N LEU A 197 -20.46 -15.11 -7.04
CA LEU A 197 -20.09 -14.70 -8.41
C LEU A 197 -20.67 -15.65 -9.47
N ASN A 198 -20.52 -16.96 -9.27
CA ASN A 198 -21.05 -17.98 -10.18
C ASN A 198 -22.57 -17.88 -10.31
N LYS A 199 -23.29 -17.62 -9.21
CA LYS A 199 -24.76 -17.40 -9.25
C LYS A 199 -25.18 -16.19 -10.10
N ARG A 200 -24.28 -15.21 -10.29
CA ARG A 200 -24.51 -14.03 -11.14
C ARG A 200 -23.90 -14.17 -12.54
N ASN A 201 -23.38 -15.34 -12.90
CA ASN A 201 -22.65 -15.59 -14.17
C ASN A 201 -21.46 -14.65 -14.38
N ILE A 202 -20.78 -14.27 -13.29
CA ILE A 202 -19.55 -13.47 -13.33
C ILE A 202 -18.37 -14.45 -13.14
N TYR A 203 -17.53 -14.62 -14.16
CA TYR A 203 -16.43 -15.59 -14.20
C TYR A 203 -15.06 -14.95 -14.05
#